data_AF-A0A9D5Z6S3-F1
#
_entry.id   AF-A0A9D5Z6S3-F1
#
_cell.length_a   1.000
_cell.length_b   1.000
_cell.length_c   1.000
_cell.angle_alpha   90.00
_cell.angle_beta   90.00
_cell.angle_gamma   90.00
#
_symmetry.space_group_name_H-M   'P 1'
#
loop_
_entity.id
_entity.type
_entity.pdbx_description
1 polymer ?
#
loop_
_entity_poly.entity_id
_entity_poly.type
_entity_poly.pdbx_seq_one_letter_code
_entity_poly.pdbx_strand_id
1 'polypeptide(L)'
;MKRYLAPWSSLLAVVLALAAAAKPLAEGSALPDTWLFSVGAIVVAVVATLFWRGQEQPVWGEDDQFADEALPDHASTPLQSVQALLQALQGVQATFAERSLPDILHELERIHGHWVLPLAHRQSHLQAGGDRRNSSHLSALLASGELQLNRARSTAGDRYREETRQAIAQAVQHFEALRREMGVSGGVSPQA
;
A
#
# COMPACT_ATOMS: atom_id res chain seq x y z
N MET A 1 2.58 27.33 1.65
CA MET A 1 1.47 27.66 0.71
C MET A 1 1.59 27.07 -0.70
N LYS A 2 2.79 26.84 -1.27
CA LYS A 2 2.92 26.29 -2.65
C LYS A 2 2.49 24.82 -2.84
N ARG A 3 2.40 24.03 -1.77
CA ARG A 3 2.14 22.57 -1.82
C ARG A 3 0.70 22.16 -2.10
N TYR A 4 -0.29 23.00 -1.81
CA TYR A 4 -1.70 22.68 -2.06
C TYR A 4 -2.18 23.09 -3.44
N LEU A 5 -1.40 23.82 -4.24
CA LEU A 5 -1.89 24.37 -5.50
C LEU A 5 -1.85 23.39 -6.68
N ALA A 6 -0.97 22.38 -6.65
CA ALA A 6 -0.77 21.49 -7.80
C ALA A 6 -1.89 20.47 -8.04
N PRO A 7 -2.42 19.73 -7.04
CA PRO A 7 -3.53 18.81 -7.31
C PRO A 7 -4.79 19.56 -7.77
N TRP A 8 -4.99 20.78 -7.24
CA TRP A 8 -6.10 21.64 -7.64
C TRP A 8 -5.93 22.24 -9.04
N SER A 9 -4.70 22.57 -9.46
CA SER A 9 -4.46 23.08 -10.81
C SER A 9 -4.63 22.00 -11.88
N SER A 10 -4.21 20.76 -11.62
CA SER A 10 -4.47 19.62 -12.51
C SER A 10 -5.97 19.32 -12.63
N LEU A 11 -6.70 19.35 -11.51
CA LEU A 11 -8.14 19.11 -11.51
C LEU A 11 -8.90 20.24 -12.24
N LEU A 12 -8.51 21.50 -12.02
CA LEU A 12 -9.07 22.65 -12.74
C LEU A 12 -8.82 22.57 -14.25
N ALA A 13 -7.61 22.16 -14.67
CA ALA A 13 -7.26 22.00 -16.09
C ALA A 13 -8.10 20.92 -16.78
N VAL A 14 -8.35 19.79 -16.11
CA VAL A 14 -9.21 18.72 -16.63
C VAL A 14 -10.67 19.18 -16.74
N VAL A 15 -11.19 19.89 -15.73
CA VAL A 15 -12.56 20.43 -15.75
C VAL A 15 -12.74 21.45 -16.88
N LEU A 16 -11.76 22.33 -17.10
CA LEU A 16 -11.78 23.30 -18.20
C LEU A 16 -11.70 22.61 -19.58
N ALA A 17 -10.89 21.56 -19.72
CA ALA A 17 -10.81 20.78 -20.95
C ALA A 17 -12.13 20.06 -21.26
N LEU A 18 -12.79 19.49 -20.24
CA LEU A 18 -14.12 18.86 -20.38
C LEU A 18 -15.19 19.89 -20.76
N ALA A 19 -15.19 21.06 -20.14
CA ALA A 19 -16.13 22.14 -20.47
C ALA A 19 -15.93 22.68 -21.90
N ALA A 20 -14.68 22.77 -22.36
CA ALA A 20 -14.35 23.18 -23.72
C ALA A 20 -14.73 22.12 -24.78
N ALA A 21 -14.67 20.84 -24.42
CA ALA A 21 -15.08 19.72 -25.27
C ALA A 21 -16.62 19.52 -25.32
N ALA A 22 -17.34 19.97 -24.29
CA ALA A 22 -18.80 19.86 -24.21
C ALA A 22 -19.56 20.91 -25.05
N LYS A 23 -18.86 21.82 -25.74
CA LYS A 23 -19.52 22.79 -26.62
C LYS A 23 -20.07 22.07 -27.87
N PRO A 24 -21.37 22.22 -28.20
CA PRO A 24 -21.93 21.57 -29.38
C PRO A 24 -21.25 22.05 -30.65
N LEU A 25 -20.95 21.12 -31.56
CA LEU A 25 -20.43 21.41 -32.89
C LEU A 25 -21.44 22.28 -33.63
N ALA A 26 -20.98 23.36 -34.27
CA ALA A 26 -21.81 24.09 -35.23
C ALA A 26 -22.12 23.15 -36.41
N GLU A 27 -23.37 23.19 -36.92
CA GLU A 27 -23.77 22.35 -38.05
C GLU A 27 -22.80 22.54 -39.23
N GLY A 28 -22.11 21.45 -39.61
CA GLY A 28 -21.16 21.41 -40.72
C GLY A 28 -19.68 21.48 -40.36
N SER A 29 -19.29 21.60 -39.08
CA SER A 29 -17.87 21.54 -38.67
C SER A 29 -17.45 20.11 -38.30
N ALA A 30 -16.31 19.65 -38.84
CA ALA A 30 -15.76 18.32 -38.53
C ALA A 30 -15.06 18.28 -37.16
N LEU A 31 -14.66 19.44 -36.62
CA LEU A 31 -13.99 19.60 -35.34
C LEU A 31 -14.48 20.89 -34.67
N PRO A 32 -14.58 20.93 -33.33
CA PRO A 32 -14.92 22.16 -32.63
C PRO A 32 -13.69 23.10 -32.64
N ASP A 33 -13.91 24.39 -32.89
CA ASP A 33 -12.87 25.45 -32.87
C ASP A 33 -12.14 25.56 -31.51
N THR A 34 -12.56 24.80 -30.50
CA THR A 34 -11.97 24.76 -29.17
C THR A 34 -10.77 23.83 -29.03
N TRP A 35 -10.40 23.07 -30.07
CA TRP A 35 -9.32 22.06 -29.98
C TRP A 35 -7.97 22.64 -29.55
N LEU A 36 -7.64 23.88 -29.95
CA LEU A 36 -6.42 24.57 -29.52
C LEU A 36 -6.40 24.82 -28.01
N PHE A 37 -7.55 25.11 -27.40
CA PHE A 37 -7.67 25.28 -25.95
C PHE A 37 -7.47 23.96 -25.21
N SER A 38 -7.99 22.85 -25.76
CA SER A 38 -7.79 21.51 -25.20
C SER A 38 -6.31 21.09 -25.23
N VAL A 39 -5.63 21.33 -26.36
CA VAL A 39 -4.17 21.08 -26.46
C VAL A 39 -3.40 21.95 -25.48
N GLY A 40 -3.74 23.22 -25.36
CA GLY A 40 -3.14 24.12 -24.36
C GLY A 40 -3.32 23.63 -22.92
N ALA A 41 -4.52 23.17 -22.55
CA ALA A 41 -4.80 22.62 -21.23
C ALA A 41 -3.99 21.35 -20.93
N ILE A 42 -3.85 20.45 -21.92
CA ILE A 42 -3.02 19.23 -21.79
C ILE A 42 -1.56 19.61 -21.56
N VAL A 43 -1.01 20.55 -22.34
CA VAL A 43 0.38 21.00 -22.18
C VAL A 43 0.60 21.60 -20.80
N VAL A 44 -0.30 22.46 -20.33
CA VAL A 44 -0.22 23.04 -18.97
C VAL A 44 -0.28 21.95 -17.91
N ALA A 45 -1.15 20.94 -18.04
CA ALA A 45 -1.24 19.82 -17.11
C ALA A 45 0.04 18.98 -17.09
N VAL A 46 0.64 18.70 -18.26
CA VAL A 46 1.92 17.98 -18.36
C VAL A 46 3.04 18.76 -17.70
N VAL A 47 3.17 20.06 -17.99
CA VAL A 47 4.20 20.92 -17.38
C VAL A 47 4.01 21.02 -15.87
N ALA A 48 2.78 21.20 -15.39
CA ALA A 48 2.48 21.21 -13.97
C ALA A 48 2.84 19.88 -13.30
N THR A 49 2.60 18.75 -13.97
CA THR A 49 2.95 17.41 -13.48
C THR A 49 4.47 17.20 -13.42
N LEU A 50 5.21 17.67 -14.43
CA LEU A 50 6.68 17.60 -14.46
C LEU A 50 7.28 18.49 -13.36
N PHE A 51 6.76 19.72 -13.19
CA PHE A 51 7.17 20.59 -12.09
C PHE A 51 6.84 19.99 -10.71
N TRP A 52 5.69 19.33 -10.57
CA TRP A 52 5.32 18.62 -9.35
C TRP A 52 6.27 17.46 -9.04
N ARG A 53 6.61 16.65 -10.05
CA ARG A 53 7.57 15.55 -9.90
C ARG A 53 9.01 16.01 -9.66
N GLY A 54 9.35 17.22 -10.13
CA GLY A 54 10.66 17.82 -9.93
C GLY A 54 10.84 18.54 -8.59
N GLN A 55 9.75 18.78 -7.84
CA GLN A 55 9.90 19.18 -6.45
C GLN A 55 10.29 17.96 -5.63
N GLU A 56 11.26 18.14 -4.72
CA GLU A 56 11.46 17.20 -3.62
C GLU A 56 10.10 17.00 -2.97
N GLN A 57 9.51 15.82 -3.21
CA GLN A 57 8.34 15.44 -2.46
C GLN A 57 8.75 15.56 -1.00
N PRO A 58 7.90 16.11 -0.13
CA PRO A 58 8.12 15.81 1.28
C PRO A 58 8.20 14.29 1.32
N VAL A 59 9.39 13.78 1.64
CA VAL A 59 9.46 12.59 2.46
C VAL A 59 8.55 12.99 3.60
N TRP A 60 7.32 12.49 3.58
CA TRP A 60 6.55 12.46 4.79
C TRP A 60 7.50 11.71 5.70
N GLY A 61 8.18 12.47 6.56
CA GLY A 61 8.98 11.85 7.58
C GLY A 61 8.09 10.76 8.18
N GLU A 62 8.63 9.61 8.52
CA GLU A 62 9.69 9.64 9.54
C GLU A 62 9.35 10.75 10.55
N ASP A 63 8.09 10.84 10.98
CA ASP A 63 7.89 10.83 12.42
C ASP A 63 8.57 9.54 12.87
N ASP A 64 9.89 9.61 13.04
CA ASP A 64 10.68 8.63 13.77
C ASP A 64 10.09 8.46 15.18
N GLN A 65 9.22 9.38 15.62
CA GLN A 65 8.36 9.25 16.79
C GLN A 65 7.39 8.05 16.72
N PHE A 66 6.95 7.59 15.54
CA PHE A 66 6.18 6.33 15.41
C PHE A 66 7.04 5.11 15.06
N ALA A 67 8.30 5.31 14.66
CA ALA A 67 9.23 4.21 14.37
C ALA A 67 9.98 3.73 15.63
N ASP A 68 10.19 4.63 16.61
CA ASP A 68 10.78 4.33 17.93
C ASP A 68 9.74 3.95 19.00
N GLU A 69 8.48 4.40 18.89
CA GLU A 69 7.41 3.89 19.74
C GLU A 69 6.74 2.65 19.12
N ALA A 70 7.05 1.50 19.72
CA ALA A 70 6.31 0.24 19.61
C ALA A 70 6.61 -0.69 18.42
N LEU A 71 7.89 -0.96 18.15
CA LEU A 71 8.24 -2.37 18.10
C LEU A 71 8.14 -2.91 19.54
N PRO A 72 7.49 -4.06 19.78
CA PRO A 72 7.79 -4.79 21.00
C PRO A 72 9.31 -5.05 20.97
N ASP A 73 9.97 -4.92 22.12
CA ASP A 73 11.42 -5.05 22.39
C ASP A 73 12.09 -6.36 21.87
N HIS A 74 11.41 -7.14 21.03
CA HIS A 74 11.70 -8.53 20.72
C HIS A 74 11.90 -8.83 19.22
N ALA A 75 11.72 -7.87 18.31
CA ALA A 75 11.93 -8.09 16.87
C ALA A 75 12.96 -7.10 16.30
N SER A 76 14.24 -7.41 16.47
CA SER A 76 15.36 -6.62 15.96
C SER A 76 15.60 -6.77 14.46
N THR A 77 14.93 -7.73 13.80
CA THR A 77 15.06 -7.99 12.35
C THR A 77 13.71 -8.14 11.65
N PRO A 78 13.59 -7.77 10.35
CA PRO A 78 12.35 -7.93 9.59
C PRO A 78 11.82 -9.38 9.56
N LEU A 79 12.72 -10.37 9.56
CA LEU A 79 12.35 -11.78 9.61
C LEU A 79 11.64 -12.14 10.93
N GLN A 80 12.14 -11.64 12.06
CA GLN A 80 11.49 -11.82 13.36
C GLN A 80 10.12 -11.14 13.41
N SER A 81 9.98 -9.94 12.82
CA SER A 81 8.68 -9.26 12.72
C SER A 81 7.67 -10.09 11.93
N VAL A 82 8.06 -10.69 10.79
CA VAL A 82 7.19 -11.58 10.01
C VAL A 82 6.86 -12.87 10.78
N GLN A 83 7.80 -13.41 11.56
CA GLN A 83 7.54 -14.57 12.41
C GLN A 83 6.53 -14.26 13.52
N ALA A 84 6.67 -13.12 14.20
CA ALA A 84 5.73 -12.69 15.24
C ALA A 84 4.33 -12.42 14.66
N LEU A 85 4.26 -11.78 13.48
CA LEU A 85 3.01 -11.61 12.74
C LEU A 85 2.33 -12.95 12.44
N LEU A 86 3.08 -13.92 11.94
CA LEU A 86 2.57 -15.26 11.65
C LEU A 86 2.06 -15.95 12.90
N GLN A 87 2.80 -15.89 13.99
CA GLN A 87 2.40 -16.47 15.27
C GLN A 87 1.09 -15.84 15.77
N ALA A 88 0.93 -14.52 15.65
CA ALA A 88 -0.29 -13.83 16.02
C ALA A 88 -1.48 -14.28 15.15
N LEU A 89 -1.33 -14.31 13.82
CA LEU A 89 -2.39 -14.75 12.90
C LEU A 89 -2.78 -16.22 13.10
N GLN A 90 -1.80 -17.10 13.33
CA GLN A 90 -2.06 -18.51 13.64
C GLN A 90 -2.79 -18.66 14.98
N GLY A 91 -2.49 -17.82 15.98
CA GLY A 91 -3.24 -17.75 17.23
C GLY A 91 -4.71 -17.36 17.03
N VAL A 92 -4.98 -16.39 16.16
CA VAL A 92 -6.36 -16.03 15.77
C VAL A 92 -7.05 -17.19 15.07
N GLN A 93 -6.37 -17.86 14.14
CA GLN A 93 -6.93 -18.98 13.40
C GLN A 93 -7.26 -20.17 14.32
N ALA A 94 -6.38 -20.50 15.28
CA ALA A 94 -6.56 -21.59 16.23
C ALA A 94 -7.76 -21.35 17.16
N THR A 95 -8.00 -20.10 17.57
CA THR A 95 -9.09 -19.71 18.47
C THR A 95 -10.36 -19.23 17.73
N PHE A 96 -10.38 -19.29 16.40
CA PHE A 96 -11.42 -18.67 15.58
C PHE A 96 -12.84 -19.20 15.87
N ALA A 97 -12.97 -20.50 16.13
CA ALA A 97 -14.25 -21.14 16.41
C ALA A 97 -14.85 -20.69 17.75
N GLU A 98 -14.01 -20.32 18.71
CA GLU A 98 -14.38 -19.99 20.07
C GLU A 98 -14.64 -18.50 20.27
N ARG A 99 -14.18 -17.65 19.33
CA ARG A 99 -14.27 -16.19 19.43
C ARG A 99 -15.42 -15.60 18.62
N SER A 100 -15.92 -14.45 19.08
CA SER A 100 -16.89 -13.65 18.35
C SER A 100 -16.21 -12.89 17.19
N LEU A 101 -16.96 -12.56 16.13
CA LEU A 101 -16.40 -11.78 15.01
C LEU A 101 -15.92 -10.38 15.42
N PRO A 102 -16.59 -9.65 16.33
CA PRO A 102 -16.05 -8.40 16.87
C PRO A 102 -14.69 -8.57 17.56
N ASP A 103 -14.49 -9.63 18.35
CA ASP A 103 -13.21 -9.89 19.00
C ASP A 103 -12.12 -10.25 17.98
N ILE A 104 -12.48 -11.00 16.95
CA ILE A 104 -11.59 -11.32 15.83
C ILE A 104 -11.21 -10.04 15.09
N LEU A 105 -12.18 -9.16 14.76
CA LEU A 105 -11.89 -7.90 14.09
C LEU A 105 -10.93 -7.04 14.89
N HIS A 106 -11.19 -6.87 16.20
CA HIS A 106 -10.31 -6.10 17.07
C HIS A 106 -8.88 -6.65 17.08
N GLU A 107 -8.75 -7.98 17.12
CA GLU A 107 -7.45 -8.64 17.08
C GLU A 107 -6.76 -8.49 15.72
N LEU A 108 -7.49 -8.55 14.60
CA LEU A 108 -6.94 -8.31 13.27
C LEU A 108 -6.49 -6.85 13.09
N GLU A 109 -7.22 -5.88 13.67
CA GLU A 109 -6.82 -4.47 13.69
C GLU A 109 -5.54 -4.25 14.50
N ARG A 110 -5.47 -4.87 15.68
CA ARG A 110 -4.26 -4.90 16.51
C ARG A 110 -3.10 -5.52 15.73
N ILE A 111 -3.34 -6.61 15.01
CA ILE A 111 -2.31 -7.27 14.21
C ILE A 111 -1.80 -6.36 13.08
N HIS A 112 -2.73 -5.74 12.36
CA HIS A 112 -2.40 -4.84 11.26
C HIS A 112 -1.58 -3.63 11.75
N GLY A 113 -2.03 -2.99 12.83
CA GLY A 113 -1.35 -1.82 13.39
C GLY A 113 0.03 -2.14 13.98
N HIS A 114 0.15 -3.26 14.70
CA HIS A 114 1.36 -3.56 15.46
C HIS A 114 2.47 -4.25 14.66
N TRP A 115 2.13 -5.02 13.62
CA TRP A 115 3.14 -5.74 12.82
C TRP A 115 3.15 -5.36 11.34
N VAL A 116 1.99 -5.20 10.71
CA VAL A 116 1.92 -5.01 9.24
C VAL A 116 2.34 -3.60 8.85
N LEU A 117 1.82 -2.56 9.50
CA LEU A 117 2.21 -1.17 9.20
C LEU A 117 3.72 -0.94 9.39
N PRO A 118 4.35 -1.34 10.51
CA PRO A 118 5.82 -1.20 10.66
C PRO A 118 6.61 -1.95 9.58
N LEU A 119 6.17 -3.15 9.19
CA LEU A 119 6.80 -3.92 8.12
C LEU A 119 6.67 -3.23 6.76
N ALA A 120 5.51 -2.64 6.45
CA ALA A 120 5.28 -1.88 5.23
C ALA A 120 6.12 -0.60 5.19
N HIS A 121 6.18 0.15 6.29
CA HIS A 121 7.01 1.35 6.39
C HIS A 121 8.50 1.07 6.24
N ARG A 122 8.97 -0.10 6.72
CA ARG A 122 10.36 -0.55 6.56
C ARG A 122 10.63 -1.34 5.28
N GLN A 123 9.74 -1.29 4.28
CA GLN A 123 9.99 -1.91 2.96
C GLN A 123 11.30 -1.44 2.32
N SER A 124 11.70 -0.19 2.55
CA SER A 124 13.01 0.34 2.13
C SER A 124 14.18 -0.46 2.71
N HIS A 125 14.08 -0.90 3.96
CA HIS A 125 15.10 -1.74 4.61
C HIS A 125 15.08 -3.19 4.12
N LEU A 126 13.92 -3.73 3.72
CA LEU A 126 13.84 -5.02 3.01
C LEU A 126 14.54 -4.97 1.64
N GLN A 127 14.63 -3.78 1.04
CA GLN A 127 15.24 -3.55 -0.27
C GLN A 127 16.73 -3.21 -0.20
N ALA A 128 17.26 -2.83 0.97
CA ALA A 128 18.59 -2.22 1.11
C ALA A 128 19.80 -3.20 0.99
N GLY A 129 19.58 -4.51 0.81
CA GLY A 129 20.67 -5.49 0.76
C GLY A 129 20.51 -6.62 -0.26
N GLY A 130 19.49 -6.58 -1.12
CA GLY A 130 19.14 -7.69 -2.02
C GLY A 130 19.12 -7.31 -3.50
N ASP A 131 19.23 -8.33 -4.37
CA ASP A 131 18.99 -8.19 -5.80
C ASP A 131 17.58 -7.61 -6.05
N ARG A 132 17.46 -6.63 -6.97
CA ARG A 132 16.21 -5.88 -7.21
C ARG A 132 15.01 -6.78 -7.54
N ARG A 133 15.27 -7.94 -8.14
CA ARG A 133 14.26 -8.94 -8.46
C ARG A 133 13.70 -9.64 -7.22
N ASN A 134 14.56 -9.89 -6.24
CA ASN A 134 14.17 -10.53 -4.99
C ASN A 134 13.38 -9.55 -4.11
N SER A 135 13.82 -8.29 -4.06
CA SER A 135 13.14 -7.27 -3.27
C SER A 135 11.73 -6.93 -3.79
N SER A 136 11.52 -6.94 -5.12
CA SER A 136 10.19 -6.78 -5.71
C SER A 136 9.29 -7.99 -5.44
N HIS A 137 9.83 -9.21 -5.45
CA HIS A 137 9.09 -10.41 -5.11
C HIS A 137 8.64 -10.42 -3.64
N LEU A 138 9.54 -10.09 -2.71
CA LEU A 138 9.22 -9.93 -1.29
C LEU A 138 8.14 -8.87 -1.05
N SER A 139 8.24 -7.73 -1.75
CA SER A 139 7.23 -6.66 -1.66
C SER A 139 5.86 -7.12 -2.16
N ALA A 140 5.82 -7.91 -3.24
CA ALA A 140 4.59 -8.48 -3.77
C ALA A 140 3.95 -9.49 -2.80
N LEU A 141 4.76 -10.31 -2.12
CA LEU A 141 4.27 -11.24 -1.11
C LEU A 141 3.69 -10.51 0.12
N LEU A 142 4.38 -9.45 0.58
CA LEU A 142 3.89 -8.61 1.68
C LEU A 142 2.55 -7.97 1.32
N ALA A 143 2.46 -7.32 0.16
CA ALA A 143 1.22 -6.69 -0.32
C ALA A 143 0.07 -7.71 -0.48
N SER A 144 0.38 -8.93 -0.95
CA SER A 144 -0.63 -9.99 -1.07
C SER A 144 -1.17 -10.43 0.29
N GLY A 145 -0.28 -10.58 1.29
CA GLY A 145 -0.67 -10.91 2.65
C GLY A 145 -1.52 -9.81 3.29
N GLU A 146 -1.10 -8.55 3.12
CA GLU A 146 -1.84 -7.38 3.60
C GLU A 146 -3.24 -7.28 2.98
N LEU A 147 -3.36 -7.51 1.67
CA LEU A 147 -4.65 -7.51 0.97
C LEU A 147 -5.62 -8.53 1.60
N GLN A 148 -5.15 -9.75 1.87
CA GLN A 148 -6.01 -10.77 2.49
C GLN A 148 -6.33 -10.44 3.95
N LEU A 149 -5.41 -9.84 4.69
CA LEU A 149 -5.69 -9.35 6.04
C LEU A 149 -6.76 -8.24 6.03
N ASN A 150 -6.70 -7.31 5.07
CA ASN A 150 -7.70 -6.27 4.91
C ASN A 150 -9.06 -6.86 4.51
N ARG A 151 -9.10 -7.89 3.67
CA ARG A 151 -10.33 -8.64 3.38
C ARG A 151 -10.89 -9.32 4.62
N ALA A 152 -10.05 -9.93 5.45
CA ALA A 152 -10.47 -10.55 6.70
C ALA A 152 -11.10 -9.51 7.65
N ARG A 153 -10.51 -8.32 7.78
CA ARG A 153 -11.08 -7.20 8.56
C ARG A 153 -12.43 -6.75 8.02
N SER A 154 -12.54 -6.51 6.71
CA SER A 154 -13.81 -6.09 6.08
C SER A 154 -14.92 -7.11 6.32
N THR A 155 -14.66 -8.37 6.00
CA THR A 155 -15.64 -9.46 6.15
C THR A 155 -16.01 -9.73 7.60
N ALA A 156 -15.09 -9.53 8.55
CA ALA A 156 -15.39 -9.62 9.98
C ALA A 156 -16.33 -8.49 10.43
N GLY A 157 -16.10 -7.26 9.95
CA GLY A 157 -16.98 -6.11 10.17
C GLY A 157 -18.39 -6.33 9.59
N ASP A 158 -18.46 -6.93 8.41
CA ASP A 158 -19.71 -7.29 7.73
C ASP A 158 -20.36 -8.59 8.25
N ARG A 159 -19.74 -9.24 9.23
CA ARG A 159 -20.21 -10.46 9.92
C ARG A 159 -20.25 -11.74 9.05
N TYR A 160 -19.39 -11.83 8.02
CA TYR A 160 -19.25 -13.02 7.17
C TYR A 160 -18.20 -14.01 7.71
N ARG A 161 -18.59 -14.83 8.69
CA ARG A 161 -17.67 -15.73 9.44
C ARG A 161 -16.78 -16.62 8.56
N GLU A 162 -17.36 -17.35 7.61
CA GLU A 162 -16.58 -18.26 6.77
C GLU A 162 -15.62 -17.53 5.83
N GLU A 163 -16.04 -16.39 5.29
CA GLU A 163 -15.19 -15.59 4.42
C GLU A 163 -14.02 -14.98 5.21
N THR A 164 -14.28 -14.50 6.43
CA THR A 164 -13.22 -14.05 7.36
C THR A 164 -12.23 -15.17 7.62
N ARG A 165 -12.70 -16.40 7.92
CA ARG A 165 -11.83 -17.56 8.18
C ARG A 165 -10.94 -17.88 6.98
N GLN A 166 -11.52 -17.88 5.78
CA GLN A 166 -10.79 -18.12 4.53
C GLN A 166 -9.76 -17.03 4.25
N ALA A 167 -10.12 -15.76 4.44
CA ALA A 167 -9.21 -14.64 4.24
C ALA A 167 -8.03 -14.66 5.24
N ILE A 168 -8.27 -15.01 6.51
CA ILE A 168 -7.19 -15.22 7.50
C ILE A 168 -6.25 -16.34 7.04
N ALA A 169 -6.80 -17.47 6.59
CA ALA A 169 -5.99 -18.60 6.10
C ALA A 169 -5.13 -18.21 4.89
N GLN A 170 -5.68 -17.43 3.95
CA GLN A 170 -4.94 -16.93 2.80
C GLN A 170 -3.85 -15.93 3.21
N ALA A 171 -4.13 -15.05 4.17
CA ALA A 171 -3.13 -14.14 4.72
C ALA A 171 -1.95 -14.90 5.33
N VAL A 172 -2.23 -15.94 6.15
CA VAL A 172 -1.20 -16.82 6.73
C VAL A 172 -0.33 -17.44 5.63
N GLN A 173 -0.93 -18.00 4.57
CA GLN A 173 -0.18 -18.60 3.46
C GLN A 173 0.78 -17.62 2.77
N HIS A 174 0.34 -16.38 2.54
CA HIS A 174 1.19 -15.35 1.93
C HIS A 174 2.33 -14.92 2.85
N PHE A 175 2.08 -14.73 4.15
CA PHE A 175 3.14 -14.37 5.10
C PHE A 175 4.10 -15.54 5.35
N GLU A 176 3.65 -16.80 5.26
CA GLU A 176 4.53 -17.98 5.31
C GLU A 176 5.44 -18.06 4.08
N ALA A 177 4.93 -17.73 2.89
CA ALA A 177 5.74 -17.60 1.69
C ALA A 177 6.78 -16.49 1.84
N LEU A 178 6.37 -15.32 2.35
CA LEU A 178 7.28 -14.20 2.63
C LEU A 178 8.40 -14.63 3.59
N ARG A 179 8.07 -15.27 4.72
CA ARG A 179 9.05 -15.76 5.69
C ARG A 179 10.05 -16.72 5.05
N ARG A 180 9.57 -17.67 4.23
CA ARG A 180 10.45 -18.64 3.54
C ARG A 180 11.44 -17.94 2.62
N GLU A 181 10.95 -17.00 1.82
CA GLU A 181 11.79 -16.26 0.87
C GLU A 181 12.84 -15.39 1.59
N MET A 182 12.45 -14.74 2.69
CA MET A 182 13.39 -13.99 3.53
C MET A 182 14.45 -14.89 4.18
N GLY A 183 14.08 -16.09 4.61
CA GLY A 183 15.01 -17.07 5.19
C GLY A 183 16.03 -17.61 4.18
N VAL A 184 15.62 -17.81 2.92
CA VAL A 184 16.53 -18.21 1.82
C VAL A 184 17.48 -17.06 1.48
N SER A 185 16.95 -15.84 1.41
CA SER A 185 17.71 -14.64 1.01
C SER A 185 18.76 -14.20 2.05
N GLY A 186 18.47 -14.41 3.34
CA GLY A 186 19.42 -14.12 4.42
C GLY A 186 20.54 -15.17 4.60
N GLY A 187 20.46 -16.31 3.92
CA GLY A 187 21.43 -17.40 4.00
C GLY A 187 22.61 -17.30 3.02
N VAL A 188 22.64 -16.29 2.14
CA VAL A 188 23.71 -16.12 1.14
C VAL A 188 24.73 -15.11 1.65
N SER A 189 25.65 -15.56 2.50
CA SER A 189 27.02 -15.00 2.54
C SER A 189 27.89 -15.85 1.62
N PRO A 190 28.19 -15.42 0.38
CA PRO A 190 29.38 -15.90 -0.29
C PRO A 190 30.54 -15.19 0.39
N GLN A 191 31.30 -15.93 1.19
CA GLN A 191 32.68 -15.54 1.47
C GLN A 191 33.38 -15.36 0.11
N ALA A 192 33.88 -14.15 -0.14
CA ALA A 192 34.94 -13.87 -1.09
C ALA A 192 35.75 -12.69 -0.55
#